data_AF-A0A3C0N5F0-F1
#
_entry.id   AF-A0A3C0N5F0-F1
#
_cell.length_a   1.000
_cell.length_b   1.000
_cell.length_c   1.000
_cell.angle_alpha   90.00
_cell.angle_beta   90.00
_cell.angle_gamma   90.00
#
_symmetry.space_group_name_H-M   'P 1'
#
loop_
_entity.id
_entity.type
_entity.pdbx_description
1 polymer ?
#
loop_
_entity_poly.entity_id
_entity_poly.type
_entity_poly.pdbx_seq_one_letter_code
_entity_poly.pdbx_strand_id
1 'polypeptide(L)'
;MTAMPTILQELPSDLDQDRLPRHVAVIMDGNGRWAKRRGLPRIMGHRQGVDALKDLLRCCNDWGIQALTAYAFSTENWGRPHEEVTFLMTLFERVL
;
A
#
# COMPACT_ATOMS: atom_id res chain seq x y z
N MET A 1 5.03 -10.55 20.01
CA MET A 1 4.91 -9.17 20.49
C MET A 1 4.30 -8.34 19.37
N THR A 2 2.98 -8.16 19.39
CA THR A 2 2.27 -7.37 18.40
C THR A 2 2.52 -5.90 18.73
N ALA A 3 3.24 -5.17 17.88
CA ALA A 3 3.39 -3.73 18.04
C ALA A 3 2.00 -3.10 18.07
N MET A 4 1.69 -2.34 19.13
CA MET A 4 0.47 -1.55 19.20
C MET A 4 0.46 -0.58 18.01
N PRO A 5 -0.68 -0.39 17.32
CA PRO A 5 -0.76 0.60 16.26
C PRO A 5 -0.40 1.97 16.84
N THR A 6 0.62 2.63 16.30
CA THR A 6 0.83 4.06 16.52
C THR A 6 -0.34 4.76 15.85
N ILE A 7 -1.25 5.30 16.66
CA ILE A 7 -2.36 6.11 16.15
C ILE A 7 -1.76 7.46 15.75
N LEU A 8 -1.84 7.83 14.47
CA LEU A 8 -1.34 9.10 13.96
C LEU A 8 -2.42 10.18 14.13
N GLN A 9 -2.89 10.37 15.36
CA GLN A 9 -3.97 11.32 15.67
C GLN A 9 -3.55 12.79 15.51
N GLU A 10 -2.25 13.08 15.62
CA GLU A 10 -1.72 14.44 15.50
C GLU A 10 -1.15 14.65 14.09
N LEU A 11 -1.65 15.68 13.41
CA LEU A 11 -1.02 16.17 12.18
C LEU A 11 0.34 16.79 12.52
N PRO A 12 1.38 16.59 11.67
CA PRO A 12 2.59 17.39 11.70
C PRO A 12 2.30 18.89 11.75
N SER A 13 3.10 19.65 12.51
CA SER A 13 2.88 21.09 12.75
C SER A 13 2.92 21.96 11.49
N ASP A 14 3.51 21.45 10.41
CA ASP A 14 3.62 22.09 9.10
C ASP A 14 2.44 21.75 8.15
N LEU A 15 1.49 20.93 8.60
CA LEU A 15 0.28 20.59 7.87
C LEU A 15 -0.96 21.28 8.47
N ASP A 16 -1.79 21.80 7.58
CA ASP A 16 -3.05 22.45 7.90
C ASP A 16 -4.21 21.48 7.58
N GLN A 17 -5.01 21.16 8.60
CA GLN A 17 -6.12 20.22 8.50
C GLN A 17 -7.16 20.64 7.45
N ASP A 18 -7.43 21.95 7.33
CA ASP A 18 -8.43 22.47 6.38
C ASP A 18 -7.94 22.42 4.92
N ARG A 19 -6.64 22.19 4.73
CA ARG A 19 -5.98 22.11 3.42
C ARG A 19 -5.64 20.69 2.99
N LEU A 20 -5.97 19.69 3.81
CA LEU A 20 -5.78 18.30 3.43
C LEU A 20 -6.64 17.92 2.21
N PRO A 21 -6.13 17.06 1.32
CA PRO A 21 -6.92 16.57 0.20
C PRO A 21 -8.07 15.70 0.71
N ARG A 22 -9.24 15.84 0.09
CA ARG A 22 -10.36 14.93 0.34
C ARG A 22 -10.12 13.53 -0.24
N HIS A 23 -9.26 13.42 -1.24
CA HIS A 23 -8.97 12.18 -1.96
C HIS A 23 -7.49 12.09 -2.32
N VAL A 24 -6.87 10.97 -1.95
CA VAL A 24 -5.52 10.59 -2.36
C VAL A 24 -5.57 9.41 -3.33
N ALA A 25 -4.77 9.46 -4.40
CA ALA A 25 -4.54 8.31 -5.28
C ALA A 25 -3.06 7.91 -5.22
N VAL A 26 -2.80 6.60 -5.14
CA VAL A 26 -1.44 6.06 -5.02
C VAL A 26 -1.19 4.95 -6.03
N ILE A 27 0.00 4.96 -6.64
CA ILE A 27 0.52 3.86 -7.48
C ILE A 27 1.56 3.10 -6.65
N MET A 28 1.27 1.85 -6.33
CA MET A 28 2.11 1.02 -5.45
C MET A 28 3.23 0.31 -6.22
N ASP A 29 4.09 1.08 -6.88
CA ASP A 29 5.20 0.54 -7.67
C ASP A 29 6.44 0.24 -6.79
N GLY A 30 7.32 -0.64 -7.29
CA GLY A 30 8.64 -0.88 -6.72
C GLY A 30 8.76 -2.12 -5.86
N ASN A 31 7.67 -2.84 -5.59
CA ASN A 31 7.64 -4.08 -4.79
C ASN A 31 8.70 -5.11 -5.26
N GLY A 32 8.72 -5.42 -6.56
CA GLY A 32 9.70 -6.34 -7.13
C GLY A 32 11.15 -5.83 -7.04
N ARG A 33 11.36 -4.52 -7.23
CA ARG A 33 12.70 -3.89 -7.10
C ARG A 33 13.18 -3.89 -5.65
N TRP A 34 12.28 -3.64 -4.72
CA TRP A 34 12.54 -3.67 -3.28
C TRP A 34 12.98 -5.07 -2.81
N ALA A 35 12.32 -6.12 -3.31
CA ALA A 35 12.69 -7.50 -3.01
C ALA A 35 14.04 -7.88 -3.63
N LYS A 36 14.26 -7.54 -4.91
CA LYS A 36 15.52 -7.81 -5.62
C LYS A 36 16.73 -7.19 -4.92
N ARG A 37 16.63 -5.93 -4.46
CA ARG A 37 17.72 -5.25 -3.74
C ARG A 37 18.10 -5.92 -2.41
N ARG A 38 17.22 -6.77 -1.86
CA ARG A 38 17.41 -7.49 -0.60
C ARG A 38 17.69 -8.99 -0.80
N GLY A 39 17.86 -9.44 -2.05
CA GLY A 39 18.01 -10.87 -2.35
C GLY A 39 16.77 -11.70 -2.02
N LEU A 40 15.59 -11.07 -1.95
CA LEU A 40 14.33 -11.72 -1.59
C LEU A 40 13.50 -12.09 -2.85
N PRO A 41 12.65 -13.13 -2.77
CA PRO A 41 11.65 -13.41 -3.80
C PRO A 41 10.70 -12.23 -4.02
N ARG A 42 10.28 -11.99 -5.26
CA ARG A 42 9.34 -10.88 -5.62
C ARG A 42 8.07 -10.87 -4.77
N ILE A 43 7.56 -12.06 -4.44
CA ILE A 43 6.41 -12.28 -3.56
C ILE A 43 6.55 -11.56 -2.21
N MET A 44 7.75 -11.53 -1.62
CA MET A 44 8.00 -10.80 -0.36
C MET A 44 7.83 -9.29 -0.53
N GLY A 45 8.22 -8.76 -1.69
CA GLY A 45 7.99 -7.36 -2.02
C GLY A 45 6.51 -7.02 -2.11
N HIS A 46 5.69 -7.90 -2.69
CA HIS A 46 4.24 -7.69 -2.75
C HIS A 46 3.58 -7.73 -1.37
N ARG A 47 4.02 -8.63 -0.47
CA ARG A 47 3.55 -8.63 0.93
C ARG A 47 3.91 -7.33 1.64
N GLN A 48 5.14 -6.85 1.47
CA GLN A 48 5.56 -5.56 2.01
C GLN A 48 4.71 -4.40 1.46
N GLY A 49 4.33 -4.46 0.17
CA GLY A 49 3.44 -3.49 -0.45
C GLY A 49 2.05 -3.47 0.18
N VAL A 50 1.52 -4.63 0.59
CA VAL A 50 0.24 -4.72 1.31
C VAL A 50 0.33 -4.06 2.69
N ASP A 51 1.41 -4.30 3.42
CA ASP A 51 1.60 -3.68 4.74
C ASP A 51 1.72 -2.16 4.61
N ALA A 52 2.47 -1.67 3.60
CA ALA A 52 2.56 -0.23 3.31
C ALA A 52 1.20 0.39 2.93
N LEU A 53 0.35 -0.34 2.18
CA LEU A 53 -1.01 0.12 1.85
C LEU A 53 -1.88 0.21 3.12
N LYS A 54 -1.77 -0.75 4.04
CA LYS A 54 -2.49 -0.73 5.32
C LYS A 54 -2.08 0.48 6.17
N ASP A 55 -0.79 0.77 6.22
CA ASP A 55 -0.28 1.94 6.94
C ASP A 55 -0.78 3.25 6.32
N LEU A 56 -0.78 3.35 4.98
CA LEU A 56 -1.35 4.50 4.27
C LEU A 56 -2.86 4.66 4.52
N LEU A 57 -3.61 3.57 4.51
CA LEU A 57 -5.05 3.59 4.80
C LEU A 57 -5.33 4.07 6.23
N ARG A 58 -4.55 3.61 7.21
CA ARG A 58 -4.62 4.09 8.59
C ARG A 58 -4.30 5.57 8.68
N CYS A 59 -3.23 6.02 8.03
CA CYS A 59 -2.86 7.43 7.97
C CYS A 59 -3.97 8.30 7.36
N CYS A 60 -4.58 7.86 6.26
CA CYS A 60 -5.71 8.56 5.66
C CYS A 60 -6.90 8.65 6.63
N ASN A 61 -7.22 7.55 7.31
CA ASN A 61 -8.29 7.51 8.29
C ASN A 61 -8.03 8.44 9.48
N ASP A 62 -6.83 8.36 10.06
CA ASP A 62 -6.45 9.12 11.25
C ASP A 62 -6.41 10.63 10.95
N TRP A 63 -6.03 11.03 9.73
CA TRP A 63 -6.00 12.43 9.29
C TRP A 63 -7.31 12.94 8.67
N GLY A 64 -8.34 12.09 8.57
CA GLY A 64 -9.65 12.48 8.04
C GLY A 64 -9.71 12.63 6.51
N ILE A 65 -8.79 12.01 5.77
CA ILE A 65 -8.84 11.92 4.30
C ILE A 65 -9.97 10.96 3.92
N GLN A 66 -10.95 11.47 3.18
CA GLN A 66 -12.23 10.78 2.96
C GLN A 66 -12.15 9.64 1.93
N ALA A 67 -11.20 9.70 1.00
CA ALA A 67 -11.05 8.72 -0.05
C ALA A 67 -9.58 8.37 -0.33
N LEU A 68 -9.32 7.09 -0.54
CA LEU A 68 -8.04 6.56 -1.02
C LEU A 68 -8.28 5.65 -2.23
N THR A 69 -7.63 5.93 -3.35
CA THR A 69 -7.57 5.03 -4.51
C THR A 69 -6.18 4.43 -4.62
N ALA A 70 -6.08 3.10 -4.59
CA ALA A 70 -4.82 2.40 -4.77
C ALA A 70 -4.80 1.68 -6.12
N TYR A 71 -3.78 1.94 -6.93
CA TYR A 71 -3.59 1.22 -8.19
C TYR A 71 -2.93 -0.13 -7.92
N ALA A 72 -3.75 -1.12 -7.57
CA ALA A 72 -3.29 -2.44 -7.12
C ALA A 72 -2.85 -3.37 -8.26
N PHE A 73 -3.52 -3.30 -9.42
CA PHE A 73 -3.24 -4.14 -10.57
C PHE A 73 -3.59 -3.41 -11.88
N SER A 74 -2.64 -3.37 -12.82
CA SER A 74 -2.81 -2.72 -14.13
C SER A 74 -3.09 -3.73 -15.24
N THR A 75 -3.60 -3.25 -16.37
CA THR A 75 -3.77 -4.06 -17.60
C THR A 75 -2.46 -4.67 -18.09
N GLU A 76 -1.34 -3.99 -17.90
CA GLU A 76 0.00 -4.44 -18.28
C GLU A 76 0.50 -5.56 -17.35
N ASN A 77 -0.08 -5.72 -16.16
CA ASN A 77 0.33 -6.77 -15.22
C ASN A 77 -0.07 -8.18 -15.71
N TRP A 78 -1.02 -8.28 -16.64
CA TRP A 78 -1.34 -9.54 -17.33
C TRP A 78 -0.17 -10.08 -18.15
N GLY A 79 0.78 -9.24 -18.56
CA GLY A 79 1.99 -9.66 -19.26
C GLY A 79 3.08 -10.29 -18.37
N ARG A 80 2.85 -10.41 -17.05
CA ARG A 80 3.81 -10.99 -16.10
C ARG A 80 3.72 -12.53 -16.08
N PRO A 81 4.71 -13.23 -15.49
CA PRO A 81 4.64 -14.69 -15.33
C PRO A 81 3.35 -15.12 -14.62
N HIS A 82 2.74 -16.23 -15.08
CA HIS A 82 1.46 -16.72 -14.57
C HIS A 82 1.44 -16.91 -13.04
N GLU A 83 2.52 -17.46 -12.47
CA GLU A 83 2.65 -17.63 -11.02
C GLU A 83 2.59 -16.29 -10.26
N GLU A 84 3.16 -15.22 -10.81
CA GLU A 84 3.10 -13.88 -10.20
C GLU A 84 1.69 -13.31 -10.26
N VAL A 85 0.99 -13.49 -11.39
CA VAL A 85 -0.40 -13.04 -11.55
C VAL A 85 -1.32 -13.79 -10.59
N THR A 86 -1.24 -15.12 -10.54
CA THR A 86 -2.03 -15.95 -9.62
C THR A 86 -1.77 -15.55 -8.17
N PHE A 87 -0.52 -15.34 -7.79
CA PHE A 87 -0.18 -14.86 -6.45
C PHE A 87 -0.82 -13.50 -6.14
N LEU A 88 -0.78 -12.54 -7.08
CA LEU A 88 -1.41 -11.23 -6.90
C LEU A 88 -2.92 -11.32 -6.70
N MET A 89 -3.61 -12.16 -7.48
CA MET A 89 -5.06 -12.36 -7.32
C MET A 89 -5.39 -12.97 -5.95
N THR A 90 -4.68 -14.04 -5.54
CA THR A 90 -4.84 -14.62 -4.20
C THR A 90 -4.52 -13.62 -3.09
N LEU A 91 -3.57 -12.71 -3.32
CA LEU A 91 -3.25 -11.66 -2.35
C LEU A 91 -4.42 -10.68 -2.20
N PHE A 92 -5.05 -10.28 -3.31
CA PHE A 92 -6.22 -9.40 -3.27
C PHE A 92 -7.41 -10.05 -2.58
N GLU A 93 -7.72 -11.31 -2.88
CA GLU A 93 -8.79 -12.07 -2.22
C GLU A 93 -8.65 -12.16 -0.70
N ARG A 94 -7.42 -12.03 -0.17
CA ARG A 94 -7.15 -12.12 1.27
C ARG A 94 -7.14 -10.76 1.97
N VAL A 95 -6.97 -9.69 1.21
CA VAL A 95 -6.69 -8.34 1.74
C VAL A 95 -7.86 -7.38 1.51
N LEU A 96 -8.59 -7.57 0.40
CA LEU A 96 -9.85 -6.87 0.08
C LEU A 96 -11.03 -7.71 0.57
#